data_AF-J0P9C2-F1
#
_entry.id   AF-J0P9C2-F1
#
_cell.length_a   1.000
_cell.length_b   1.000
_cell.length_c   1.000
_cell.angle_alpha   90.00
_cell.angle_beta   90.00
_cell.angle_gamma   90.00
#
_symmetry.space_group_name_H-M   'P 1'
#
loop_
_entity.id
_entity.type
_entity.pdbx_description
1 polymer ?
#
loop_
_entity_poly.entity_id
_entity_poly.type
_entity_poly.pdbx_seq_one_letter_code
_entity_poly.pdbx_strand_id
1 'polypeptide(L)'
;MANAKKKQRREFKLPPLMSQLQALAFMLFQNINFIFFLALLGIIYIANSHYAVETVKDIRQLQGELKKVSWESNARKSDLMYESMLSRVSQRSEHLGLKPLKGKPKKIEVKKE
;
A
#
# COMPACT_ATOMS: atom_id res chain seq x y z
N MET A 1 48.68 31.39 -73.38
CA MET A 1 48.89 31.95 -72.02
C MET A 1 47.56 31.96 -71.27
N ALA A 2 47.55 31.40 -70.05
CA ALA A 2 46.67 31.69 -68.89
C ALA A 2 45.14 31.84 -69.09
N ASN A 3 44.23 31.26 -68.31
CA ASN A 3 44.29 30.39 -67.13
C ASN A 3 42.85 29.88 -66.95
N ALA A 4 42.65 28.56 -66.91
CA ALA A 4 41.34 27.97 -66.70
C ALA A 4 40.89 28.21 -65.26
N LYS A 5 39.72 28.84 -65.09
CA LYS A 5 39.02 28.97 -63.80
C LYS A 5 38.75 27.59 -63.20
N LYS A 6 39.67 27.07 -62.39
CA LYS A 6 39.40 25.95 -61.48
C LYS A 6 38.65 26.50 -60.27
N LYS A 7 37.32 26.63 -60.43
CA LYS A 7 36.38 26.89 -59.34
C LYS A 7 36.43 25.67 -58.40
N GLN A 8 37.24 25.80 -57.35
CA GLN A 8 37.36 24.86 -56.26
C GLN A 8 35.96 24.60 -55.68
N ARG A 9 35.45 23.38 -55.89
CA ARG A 9 34.19 22.92 -55.28
C ARG A 9 34.42 22.92 -53.78
N ARG A 10 33.75 23.80 -53.04
CA ARG A 10 33.78 23.81 -51.58
C ARG A 10 33.07 22.54 -51.12
N GLU A 11 33.82 21.53 -50.70
CA GLU A 11 33.25 20.39 -49.99
C GLU A 11 32.73 20.87 -48.65
N PHE A 12 31.41 20.87 -48.50
CA PHE A 12 30.74 21.21 -47.25
C PHE A 12 30.98 20.06 -46.27
N LYS A 13 32.09 20.15 -45.53
CA LYS A 13 32.39 19.22 -44.43
C LYS A 13 31.35 19.47 -43.33
N LEU A 14 30.48 18.50 -43.10
CA LEU A 14 29.57 18.48 -41.95
C LEU A 14 30.39 18.74 -40.67
N PRO A 15 29.90 19.58 -39.74
CA PRO A 15 30.66 19.91 -38.54
C PRO A 15 30.97 18.63 -37.76
N PRO A 16 32.15 18.53 -37.12
CA PRO A 16 32.58 17.34 -36.37
C PRO A 16 31.63 16.96 -35.22
N LEU A 17 30.71 17.85 -34.86
CA LEU A 17 29.63 17.59 -33.92
C LEU A 17 28.60 16.59 -34.46
N MET A 18 28.35 16.59 -35.78
CA MET A 18 27.40 15.65 -36.40
C MET A 18 27.94 14.23 -36.46
N SER A 19 29.23 14.04 -36.71
CA SER A 19 29.85 12.70 -36.67
C SER A 19 29.87 12.11 -35.26
N GLN A 20 30.06 12.95 -34.24
CA GLN A 20 30.02 12.53 -32.84
C GLN A 20 28.60 12.09 -32.42
N LEU A 21 27.57 12.79 -32.89
CA LEU A 21 26.17 12.42 -32.65
C LEU A 21 25.81 11.09 -33.33
N GLN A 22 26.30 10.87 -34.56
CA GLN A 22 26.09 9.61 -35.29
C GLN A 22 26.79 8.41 -34.65
N ALA A 23 27.99 8.60 -34.09
CA ALA A 23 28.71 7.53 -33.39
C ALA A 23 27.98 7.05 -32.13
N LEU A 24 27.41 7.98 -31.35
CA LEU A 24 26.58 7.64 -30.19
C LEU A 24 25.31 6.89 -30.60
N ALA A 25 24.67 7.30 -31.69
CA ALA A 25 23.51 6.58 -32.23
C ALA A 25 23.89 5.15 -32.64
N PHE A 26 25.04 4.95 -33.30
CA PHE A 26 25.51 3.61 -33.67
C PHE A 26 25.76 2.71 -32.44
N MET A 27 26.35 3.25 -31.37
CA MET A 27 26.53 2.54 -30.10
C MET A 27 25.19 2.16 -29.43
N LEU A 28 24.16 3.01 -29.54
CA LEU A 28 22.81 2.71 -29.05
C LEU A 28 22.15 1.58 -29.85
N PHE A 29 22.26 1.63 -31.18
CA PHE A 29 21.74 0.58 -32.05
C PHE A 29 22.43 -0.77 -31.83
N GLN A 30 23.72 -0.77 -31.50
CA GLN A 30 24.45 -1.99 -31.14
C GLN A 30 23.89 -2.67 -29.88
N ASN A 31 23.30 -1.89 -28.97
CA ASN A 31 22.74 -2.38 -27.71
C ASN A 31 21.19 -2.39 -27.70
N ILE A 32 20.54 -2.39 -28.87
CA ILE A 32 19.08 -2.25 -29.00
C ILE A 32 18.27 -3.23 -28.14
N ASN A 33 18.76 -4.47 -27.97
CA ASN A 33 18.11 -5.49 -27.13
C ASN A 33 18.00 -5.05 -25.66
N PHE A 34 19.00 -4.34 -25.14
CA PHE A 34 19.02 -3.84 -23.77
C PHE A 34 18.05 -2.66 -23.59
N ILE A 35 18.00 -1.73 -24.56
CA ILE A 35 17.03 -0.62 -24.55
C ILE A 35 15.61 -1.18 -24.60
N PHE A 36 15.36 -2.19 -25.44
CA PHE A 36 14.06 -2.85 -25.52
C PHE A 36 13.67 -3.52 -24.19
N PHE A 37 14.63 -4.19 -23.53
CA PHE A 37 14.41 -4.75 -22.20
C PHE A 37 14.02 -3.69 -21.16
N LEU A 38 14.71 -2.54 -21.15
CA LEU A 38 14.37 -1.43 -20.25
C LEU A 38 13.02 -0.82 -20.58
N ALA A 39 12.66 -0.68 -21.87
CA ALA A 39 11.36 -0.20 -22.28
C ALA A 39 10.24 -1.15 -21.81
N LEU A 40 10.43 -2.46 -21.99
CA LEU A 40 9.51 -3.48 -21.50
C LEU A 40 9.35 -3.43 -19.98
N LEU A 41 10.46 -3.29 -19.25
CA LEU A 41 10.44 -3.16 -17.78
C LEU A 41 9.74 -1.86 -17.34
N GLY A 42 9.94 -0.77 -18.09
CA GLY A 42 9.26 0.50 -17.88
C GLY A 42 7.73 0.39 -18.05
N ILE A 43 7.27 -0.32 -19.09
CA ILE A 43 5.84 -0.59 -19.29
C ILE A 43 5.26 -1.41 -18.14
N ILE A 44 5.95 -2.48 -17.74
CA ILE A 44 5.54 -3.32 -16.59
C ILE A 44 5.48 -2.47 -15.32
N TYR A 45 6.45 -1.59 -15.10
CA TYR A 45 6.49 -0.70 -13.94
C TYR A 45 5.31 0.29 -13.92
N ILE A 46 5.02 0.94 -15.05
CA ILE A 46 3.90 1.88 -15.18
C ILE A 46 2.57 1.15 -14.92
N ALA A 47 2.42 -0.05 -15.49
CA ALA A 47 1.23 -0.88 -15.27
C ALA A 47 1.07 -1.22 -13.78
N ASN A 48 2.11 -1.74 -13.12
CA ASN A 48 2.07 -2.09 -11.70
C ASN A 48 1.82 -0.87 -10.80
N SER A 49 2.40 0.28 -11.13
CA SER A 49 2.20 1.52 -10.38
C SER A 49 0.74 1.96 -10.39
N HIS A 50 0.05 1.80 -11.52
CA HIS A 50 -1.37 2.14 -11.63
C HIS A 50 -2.24 1.27 -10.71
N TYR A 51 -2.04 -0.05 -10.72
CA TYR A 51 -2.77 -0.98 -9.84
C TYR A 51 -2.48 -0.74 -8.35
N ALA A 52 -1.25 -0.39 -8.00
CA ALA A 52 -0.89 -0.09 -6.62
C ALA A 52 -1.65 1.14 -6.07
N VAL A 53 -1.89 2.16 -6.90
CA VAL A 53 -2.64 3.36 -6.50
C VAL A 53 -4.10 3.04 -6.20
N GLU A 54 -4.75 2.26 -7.06
CA GLU A 54 -6.15 1.85 -6.86
C GLU A 54 -6.29 0.98 -5.60
N THR A 55 -5.42 -0.03 -5.46
CA THR A 55 -5.43 -0.93 -4.30
C THR A 55 -5.25 -0.17 -2.97
N VAL A 56 -4.36 0.81 -2.92
CA VAL A 56 -4.14 1.63 -1.72
C VAL A 56 -5.38 2.47 -1.38
N LYS A 57 -6.11 2.96 -2.39
CA LYS A 57 -7.34 3.72 -2.17
C LYS A 57 -8.44 2.83 -1.58
N ASP A 58 -8.59 1.61 -2.11
CA ASP A 58 -9.58 0.64 -1.63
C ASP A 58 -9.27 0.21 -0.19
N ILE A 59 -7.99 -0.05 0.13
CA ILE A 59 -7.56 -0.36 1.50
C ILE A 59 -7.95 0.76 2.46
N ARG A 60 -7.75 2.03 2.07
CA ARG A 60 -8.12 3.17 2.94
C ARG A 60 -9.62 3.26 3.17
N GLN A 61 -10.45 3.00 2.15
CA GLN A 61 -11.91 2.96 2.30
C GLN A 61 -12.32 1.83 3.25
N LEU A 62 -11.79 0.63 3.04
CA LEU A 62 -12.07 -0.55 3.85
C LEU A 62 -11.63 -0.36 5.31
N GLN A 63 -10.48 0.27 5.54
CA GLN A 63 -10.02 0.65 6.89
C GLN A 63 -10.98 1.62 7.58
N GLY A 64 -11.56 2.56 6.83
CA GLY A 64 -12.57 3.48 7.34
C GLY A 64 -13.85 2.76 7.79
N GLU A 65 -14.29 1.77 7.01
CA GLU A 65 -15.44 0.93 7.33
C GLU A 65 -15.18 0.03 8.54
N LEU A 66 -14.04 -0.65 8.56
CA LEU A 66 -13.62 -1.48 9.69
C LEU A 66 -13.53 -0.68 10.98
N LYS A 67 -13.06 0.57 10.91
CA LYS A 67 -13.08 1.48 12.05
C LYS A 67 -14.52 1.70 12.52
N LYS A 68 -15.46 2.09 11.65
CA LYS A 68 -16.86 2.28 12.06
C LYS A 68 -17.45 1.04 12.75
N VAL A 69 -17.23 -0.15 12.19
CA VAL A 69 -17.70 -1.42 12.77
C VAL A 69 -17.06 -1.69 14.13
N SER A 70 -15.76 -1.40 14.30
CA SER A 70 -15.09 -1.59 15.58
C SER A 70 -15.60 -0.64 16.66
N TRP A 71 -15.90 0.61 16.29
CA TRP A 71 -16.52 1.57 17.20
C TRP A 71 -17.92 1.11 17.64
N GLU A 72 -18.76 0.62 16.72
CA GLU A 72 -20.08 0.08 17.08
C GLU A 72 -19.96 -1.15 18.00
N SER A 73 -19.07 -2.10 17.68
CA SER A 73 -18.85 -3.27 18.52
C SER A 73 -18.35 -2.91 19.91
N ASN A 74 -17.45 -1.92 20.01
CA ASN A 74 -16.92 -1.48 21.28
C ASN A 74 -18.01 -0.78 22.12
N ALA A 75 -18.84 0.06 21.49
CA ALA A 75 -19.99 0.67 22.15
C ALA A 75 -20.97 -0.38 22.68
N ARG A 76 -21.36 -1.37 21.85
CA ARG A 76 -22.26 -2.45 22.28
C ARG A 76 -21.68 -3.29 23.42
N LYS A 77 -20.36 -3.55 23.40
CA LYS A 77 -19.67 -4.23 24.51
C LYS A 77 -19.68 -3.39 25.78
N SER A 78 -19.51 -2.07 25.68
CA SER A 78 -19.60 -1.17 26.82
C SER A 78 -21.01 -1.15 27.41
N ASP A 79 -22.05 -1.12 26.57
CA ASP A 79 -23.45 -1.22 27.02
C ASP A 79 -23.71 -2.56 27.74
N LEU A 80 -23.20 -3.66 27.18
CA LEU A 80 -23.27 -4.98 27.83
C LEU A 80 -22.55 -4.97 29.18
N MET A 81 -21.32 -4.44 29.26
CA MET A 81 -20.57 -4.33 30.51
C MET A 81 -21.31 -3.51 31.56
N TYR A 82 -21.97 -2.43 31.15
CA TYR A 82 -22.76 -1.60 32.04
C TYR A 82 -23.97 -2.36 32.61
N GLU A 83 -24.66 -3.14 31.78
CA GLU A 83 -25.80 -3.95 32.21
C GLU A 83 -25.38 -5.20 33.01
N SER A 84 -24.18 -5.74 32.75
CA SER A 84 -23.59 -6.86 33.49
C SER A 84 -22.73 -6.44 34.69
N MET A 85 -22.69 -5.14 35.02
CA MET A 85 -21.98 -4.63 36.18
C MET A 85 -22.58 -5.18 37.47
N LEU A 86 -21.73 -5.68 38.37
CA LEU A 86 -22.17 -6.38 39.58
C LEU A 86 -23.09 -5.55 40.48
N SER A 87 -22.90 -4.22 40.54
CA SER A 87 -23.77 -3.31 41.30
C SER A 87 -25.19 -3.25 40.73
N ARG A 88 -25.32 -3.14 39.40
CA ARG A 88 -26.58 -3.14 38.64
C ARG A 88 -27.28 -4.49 38.72
N VAL A 89 -26.52 -5.56 38.51
CA VAL A 89 -27.03 -6.93 38.62
C VAL A 89 -27.49 -7.20 40.04
N SER A 90 -26.73 -6.82 41.08
CA SER A 90 -27.15 -6.95 42.48
C SER A 90 -28.45 -6.20 42.77
N GLN A 91 -28.58 -4.94 42.32
CA GLN A 91 -29.82 -4.17 42.52
C GLN A 91 -31.03 -4.77 41.80
N ARG A 92 -30.89 -5.24 40.56
CA ARG A 92 -32.00 -5.93 39.86
C ARG A 92 -32.29 -7.31 40.43
N SER A 93 -31.25 -8.00 40.90
CA SER A 93 -31.30 -9.32 41.50
C SER A 93 -31.90 -9.29 42.93
N GLU A 94 -31.86 -8.14 43.61
CA GLU A 94 -32.55 -7.95 44.91
C GLU A 94 -34.07 -8.07 44.76
N HIS A 95 -34.65 -7.63 43.64
CA HIS A 95 -36.07 -7.85 43.33
C HIS A 95 -36.42 -9.33 43.18
N LEU A 96 -35.42 -10.16 42.84
CA LEU A 96 -35.54 -11.62 42.75
C LEU A 96 -35.21 -12.31 44.09
N GLY A 97 -34.99 -11.55 45.18
CA GLY A 97 -34.69 -12.07 46.52
C GLY A 97 -33.24 -12.55 46.74
N LEU A 98 -32.36 -12.33 45.76
CA LEU A 98 -30.97 -12.76 45.78
C LEU A 98 -30.08 -11.70 46.45
N LYS A 99 -29.22 -12.11 47.39
CA LYS A 99 -28.32 -11.22 48.16
C LYS A 99 -26.88 -11.31 47.65
N PRO A 100 -26.13 -10.19 47.60
CA PRO A 100 -24.74 -10.20 47.19
C PRO A 100 -23.88 -11.07 48.12
N LEU A 101 -23.00 -11.88 47.53
CA LEU A 101 -22.07 -12.76 48.24
C LEU A 101 -21.03 -11.90 49.00
N LYS A 102 -21.17 -11.79 50.33
CA LYS A 102 -20.28 -10.99 51.19
C LYS A 102 -19.01 -11.71 51.67
N GLY A 103 -18.74 -12.94 51.21
CA GLY A 103 -17.64 -13.76 51.74
C GLY A 103 -16.98 -14.67 50.71
N LYS A 104 -15.77 -15.15 51.05
CA LYS A 104 -14.98 -16.06 50.20
C LYS A 104 -15.80 -17.31 49.84
N PRO A 105 -15.80 -17.77 48.58
CA PRO A 105 -16.53 -18.96 48.17
C PRO A 105 -16.05 -20.18 48.96
N LYS A 106 -16.98 -20.90 49.59
CA LYS A 106 -16.67 -22.14 50.31
C LYS A 106 -16.33 -23.22 49.28
N LYS A 107 -15.07 -23.65 49.26
CA LYS A 107 -14.65 -24.86 48.53
C LYS A 107 -15.33 -26.06 49.20
N ILE A 108 -16.17 -26.76 48.45
CA ILE A 108 -16.76 -28.02 48.89
C ILE A 108 -15.70 -29.09 48.62
N GLU A 109 -14.98 -29.51 49.66
CA GLU A 109 -14.10 -30.67 49.56
C GLU A 109 -14.96 -31.92 49.74
N VAL A 110 -15.17 -32.64 48.64
CA VAL A 110 -15.88 -33.92 48.65
C VAL A 110 -14.97 -34.92 49.35
N LYS A 111 -15.36 -35.33 50.55
CA LYS A 111 -14.73 -36.46 51.25
C LYS A 111 -15.05 -37.70 50.42
N LYS A 112 -14.04 -38.28 49.78
CA LYS A 112 -14.15 -39.64 49.23
C LYS A 112 -14.18 -40.59 50.42
N GLU A 113 -15.31 -41.27 50.59
CA GLU A 113 -15.37 -42.54 51.31
C GLU A 113 -14.63 -43.63 50.53
#